data_AF-A0A959XRP0-F1
#
_entry.id   AF-A0A959XRP0-F1
#
_cell.length_a   1.000
_cell.length_b   1.000
_cell.length_c   1.000
_cell.angle_alpha   90.00
_cell.angle_beta   90.00
_cell.angle_gamma   90.00
#
_symmetry.space_group_name_H-M   'P 1'
#
loop_
_entity.id
_entity.type
_entity.pdbx_description
1 polymer ?
#
loop_
_entity_poly.entity_id
_entity_poly.type
_entity_poly.pdbx_seq_one_letter_code
_entity_poly.pdbx_strand_id
1 'polypeptide(L)'
;MFTSITLLALNLFITPLPATTGALPEPAVALRPGGPPSIRIAGKGSGDISAAEWDRVKEVDLVGCVAGAHIVDLHVCIKDCKGKDAGYRTKSATLTDGMRGMIKNLPQGTPFTVTVTVNDANGKAWEVPPAHFIWKG
;
A
#
# COMPACT_ATOMS: atom_id res chain seq x y z
N MET A 1 79.48 -16.90 -12.03
CA MET A 1 78.74 -18.03 -11.43
C MET A 1 77.38 -17.50 -10.98
N PHE A 2 76.33 -18.23 -11.34
CA PHE A 2 74.98 -17.72 -11.58
C PHE A 2 74.24 -17.22 -10.32
N THR A 3 73.68 -16.02 -10.44
CA THR A 3 72.82 -15.34 -9.45
C THR A 3 71.39 -15.86 -9.57
N SER A 4 70.86 -16.48 -8.52
CA SER A 4 69.50 -17.01 -8.43
C SER A 4 68.46 -15.88 -8.38
N ILE A 5 67.45 -15.95 -9.25
CA ILE A 5 66.25 -15.08 -9.23
C ILE A 5 65.11 -15.85 -8.57
N THR A 6 64.66 -15.36 -7.41
CA THR A 6 63.52 -15.92 -6.66
C THR A 6 62.21 -15.35 -7.21
N LEU A 7 61.35 -16.20 -7.77
CA LEU A 7 59.98 -15.89 -8.19
C LEU A 7 59.08 -15.73 -6.96
N LEU A 8 58.52 -14.54 -6.77
CA LEU A 8 57.50 -14.25 -5.75
C LEU A 8 56.11 -14.47 -6.37
N ALA A 9 55.42 -15.54 -5.95
CA ALA A 9 54.05 -15.83 -6.37
C ALA A 9 53.06 -14.96 -5.58
N LEU A 10 52.32 -14.10 -6.27
CA LEU A 10 51.29 -13.23 -5.72
C LEU A 10 49.97 -14.00 -5.60
N ASN A 11 49.62 -14.42 -4.38
CA ASN A 11 48.31 -15.03 -4.07
C ASN A 11 47.25 -13.92 -3.91
N LEU A 12 46.40 -13.72 -4.94
CA LEU A 12 45.18 -12.93 -4.81
C LEU A 12 44.11 -13.73 -4.06
N PHE A 13 43.83 -13.36 -2.82
CA PHE A 13 42.63 -13.78 -2.10
C PHE A 13 41.42 -12.99 -2.63
N ILE A 14 40.56 -13.67 -3.40
CA ILE A 14 39.23 -13.16 -3.76
C ILE A 14 38.30 -13.48 -2.59
N THR A 15 37.88 -12.47 -1.85
CA THR A 15 36.85 -12.61 -0.82
C THR A 15 35.47 -12.41 -1.45
N PRO A 16 34.51 -13.35 -1.28
CA PRO A 16 33.14 -13.14 -1.74
C PRO A 16 32.42 -12.16 -0.80
N LEU A 17 31.87 -11.07 -1.35
CA LEU A 17 30.94 -10.21 -0.64
C LEU A 17 29.62 -10.97 -0.39
N PRO A 18 29.06 -10.94 0.82
CA PRO A 18 27.72 -11.43 1.07
C PRO A 18 26.70 -10.49 0.42
N ALA A 19 25.96 -10.99 -0.56
CA ALA A 19 24.76 -10.34 -1.06
C ALA A 19 23.71 -10.31 0.06
N THR A 20 23.71 -9.23 0.83
CA THR A 20 22.62 -8.93 1.77
C THR A 20 21.42 -8.50 0.94
N THR A 21 20.56 -9.46 0.61
CA THR A 21 19.20 -9.19 0.16
C THR A 21 18.44 -8.61 1.35
N GLY A 22 18.58 -7.31 1.58
CA GLY A 22 17.70 -6.60 2.50
C GLY A 22 16.29 -6.65 1.93
N ALA A 23 15.43 -7.47 2.52
CA ALA A 23 14.00 -7.35 2.30
C ALA A 23 13.62 -5.91 2.68
N LEU A 24 13.18 -5.12 1.70
CA LEU A 24 12.64 -3.79 1.93
C LEU A 24 11.50 -3.95 2.93
N PRO A 25 11.45 -3.17 4.02
CA PRO A 25 10.29 -3.16 4.89
C PRO A 25 9.07 -2.79 4.05
N GLU A 26 8.10 -3.70 3.97
CA GLU A 26 6.78 -3.38 3.40
C GLU A 26 6.25 -2.11 4.09
N PRO A 27 5.64 -1.17 3.34
CA PRO A 27 5.09 0.04 3.91
C PRO A 27 4.11 -0.38 5.01
N ALA A 28 4.50 -0.11 6.25
CA ALA A 28 3.71 -0.42 7.42
C ALA A 28 2.46 0.45 7.36
N VAL A 29 1.36 -0.16 6.88
CA VAL A 29 0.02 0.34 7.17
C VAL A 29 0.01 0.69 8.65
N ALA A 30 -0.40 1.91 8.99
CA ALA A 30 -0.47 2.36 10.37
C ALA A 30 -1.61 1.62 11.10
N LEU A 31 -1.41 0.33 11.33
CA LEU A 31 -2.30 -0.56 12.06
C LEU A 31 -2.26 -0.12 13.52
N ARG A 32 -3.17 0.79 13.88
CA ARG A 32 -3.35 1.19 15.27
C ARG A 32 -4.19 0.11 15.97
N PRO A 33 -3.64 -0.62 16.97
CA PRO A 33 -4.39 -1.61 17.70
C PRO A 33 -5.53 -0.97 18.49
N GLY A 34 -6.69 -1.63 18.53
CA GLY A 34 -7.84 -1.23 19.34
C GLY A 34 -8.98 -0.57 18.54
N GLY A 35 -10.22 -0.90 18.93
CA GLY A 35 -11.45 -0.48 18.25
C GLY A 35 -11.88 -1.42 17.11
N PRO A 36 -13.09 -1.23 16.57
CA PRO A 36 -13.56 -2.01 15.42
C PRO A 36 -12.73 -1.68 14.16
N PRO A 37 -12.51 -2.66 13.27
CA PRO A 37 -11.77 -2.45 12.04
C PRO A 37 -12.42 -1.34 11.20
N SER A 38 -11.64 -0.38 10.72
CA SER A 38 -12.14 0.69 9.86
C SER A 38 -11.08 1.16 8.87
N ILE A 39 -11.55 1.55 7.69
CA ILE A 39 -10.77 2.18 6.62
C ILE A 39 -10.68 3.67 6.88
N ARG A 40 -9.50 4.27 6.71
CA ARG A 40 -9.28 5.70 6.80
C ARG A 40 -8.58 6.23 5.56
N ILE A 41 -9.08 7.36 5.04
CA ILE A 41 -8.49 8.13 3.95
C ILE A 41 -8.31 9.56 4.45
N ALA A 42 -7.08 10.09 4.39
CA ALA A 42 -6.75 11.39 4.99
C ALA A 42 -7.22 11.51 6.46
N GLY A 43 -7.13 10.42 7.23
CA GLY A 43 -7.60 10.34 8.62
C GLY A 43 -9.12 10.20 8.81
N LYS A 44 -9.92 10.25 7.75
CA LYS A 44 -11.39 10.18 7.79
C LYS A 44 -11.90 8.77 7.49
N GLY A 45 -12.91 8.30 8.22
CA GLY A 45 -13.57 7.01 7.97
C GLY A 45 -14.73 7.08 6.97
N SER A 46 -15.24 8.29 6.72
CA SER A 46 -16.27 8.59 5.73
C SER A 46 -16.39 10.11 5.56
N GLY A 47 -17.18 10.52 4.55
CA GLY A 47 -17.61 11.91 4.36
C GLY A 47 -16.91 12.62 3.22
N ASP A 48 -16.75 13.93 3.34
CA ASP A 48 -16.27 14.76 2.25
C ASP A 48 -14.74 14.76 2.15
N ILE A 49 -14.22 14.67 0.92
CA ILE A 49 -12.79 14.81 0.59
C ILE A 49 -12.57 15.89 -0.45
N SER A 50 -11.70 16.85 -0.12
CA SER A 50 -11.24 17.91 -1.02
C SER A 50 -10.00 17.52 -1.84
N ALA A 51 -9.66 18.27 -2.89
CA ALA A 51 -8.43 18.09 -3.68
C ALA A 51 -7.19 18.07 -2.80
N ALA A 52 -7.08 19.07 -1.92
CA ALA A 52 -5.90 19.24 -1.09
C ALA A 52 -5.68 18.05 -0.12
N GLU A 53 -6.78 17.47 0.36
CA GLU A 53 -6.71 16.24 1.17
C GLU A 53 -6.31 15.05 0.29
N TRP A 54 -6.99 14.86 -0.85
CA TRP A 54 -6.75 13.73 -1.74
C TRP A 54 -5.35 13.70 -2.34
N ASP A 55 -4.79 14.86 -2.69
CA ASP A 55 -3.42 15.01 -3.20
C ASP A 55 -2.36 14.48 -2.24
N ARG A 56 -2.67 14.51 -0.93
CA ARG A 56 -1.77 14.01 0.12
C ARG A 56 -1.96 12.53 0.40
N VAL A 57 -3.06 11.92 -0.07
CA VAL A 57 -3.34 10.50 0.16
C VAL A 57 -2.47 9.65 -0.76
N LYS A 58 -1.55 8.90 -0.15
CA LYS A 58 -0.72 7.92 -0.84
C LYS A 58 -1.15 6.48 -0.55
N GLU A 59 -1.77 6.27 0.59
CA GLU A 59 -2.14 4.97 1.09
C GLU A 59 -3.45 5.05 1.88
N VAL A 60 -4.03 3.88 2.09
CA VAL A 60 -5.18 3.68 2.94
C VAL A 60 -4.70 3.28 4.33
N ASP A 61 -5.19 3.99 5.33
CA ASP A 61 -4.95 3.67 6.72
C ASP A 61 -5.98 2.65 7.20
N LEU A 62 -5.54 1.63 7.93
CA LEU A 62 -6.41 0.67 8.59
C LEU A 62 -6.27 0.78 10.10
N VAL A 63 -7.39 0.92 10.80
CA VAL A 63 -7.43 1.06 12.26
C VAL A 63 -8.23 -0.10 12.84
N GLY A 64 -7.84 -0.63 14.00
CA GLY A 64 -8.60 -1.67 14.70
C GLY A 64 -8.51 -3.07 14.06
N CYS A 65 -7.56 -3.28 13.16
CA CYS A 65 -7.31 -4.60 12.57
C CYS A 65 -6.54 -5.52 13.54
N VAL A 66 -6.69 -6.83 13.31
CA VAL A 66 -5.98 -7.87 14.07
C VAL A 66 -4.47 -7.80 13.85
N ALA A 67 -3.70 -8.30 14.82
CA ALA A 67 -2.25 -8.33 14.72
C ALA A 67 -1.79 -9.17 13.51
N GLY A 68 -0.79 -8.67 12.77
CA GLY A 68 -0.29 -9.33 11.56
C GLY A 68 -1.23 -9.24 10.35
N ALA A 69 -2.27 -8.39 10.42
CA ALA A 69 -3.13 -8.14 9.27
C ALA A 69 -2.35 -7.49 8.12
N HIS A 70 -2.55 -7.98 6.90
CA HIS A 70 -2.03 -7.37 5.67
C HIS A 70 -3.14 -7.30 4.63
N ILE A 71 -3.10 -6.28 3.78
CA ILE A 71 -4.10 -6.06 2.73
C ILE A 71 -3.87 -7.04 1.59
N VAL A 72 -4.92 -7.74 1.19
CA VAL A 72 -4.91 -8.67 0.05
C VAL A 72 -5.74 -8.17 -1.13
N ASP A 73 -6.69 -7.28 -0.88
CA ASP A 73 -7.46 -6.55 -1.90
C ASP A 73 -7.81 -5.16 -1.36
N LEU A 74 -7.45 -4.13 -2.11
CA LEU A 74 -7.89 -2.76 -1.95
C LEU A 74 -8.59 -2.35 -3.23
N HIS A 75 -9.84 -1.94 -3.12
CA HIS A 75 -10.66 -1.54 -4.25
C HIS A 75 -11.28 -0.17 -3.99
N VAL A 76 -11.04 0.75 -4.92
CA VAL A 76 -11.70 2.07 -4.97
C VAL A 76 -12.75 2.00 -6.06
N CYS A 77 -14.01 2.18 -5.67
CA CYS A 77 -15.17 2.00 -6.53
C CYS A 77 -15.98 3.29 -6.64
N ILE A 78 -16.44 3.59 -7.84
CA ILE A 78 -17.42 4.62 -8.18
C ILE A 78 -18.64 3.96 -8.84
N LYS A 79 -19.79 4.60 -8.73
CA LYS A 79 -20.96 4.22 -9.55
C LYS A 79 -20.88 4.97 -10.88
N ASP A 80 -20.94 4.24 -11.98
CA ASP A 80 -21.08 4.83 -13.30
C ASP A 80 -22.48 5.46 -13.47
N CYS A 81 -22.70 6.15 -14.58
CA CYS A 81 -23.99 6.77 -14.90
C CYS A 81 -25.15 5.78 -15.10
N LYS A 82 -24.87 4.47 -15.09
CA LYS A 82 -25.86 3.37 -15.15
C LYS A 82 -26.00 2.67 -13.79
N GLY A 83 -25.38 3.18 -12.72
CA GLY A 83 -25.39 2.59 -11.38
C GLY A 83 -24.53 1.33 -11.23
N LYS A 84 -23.68 1.02 -12.21
CA LYS A 84 -22.74 -0.11 -12.13
C LYS A 84 -21.47 0.30 -11.42
N ASP A 85 -20.87 -0.64 -10.71
CA ASP A 85 -19.58 -0.45 -10.07
C ASP A 85 -18.46 -0.42 -11.10
N ALA A 86 -17.68 0.66 -11.09
CA ALA A 86 -16.45 0.82 -11.84
C ALA A 86 -15.34 1.21 -10.88
N GLY A 87 -14.13 0.69 -11.04
CA GLY A 87 -13.09 0.93 -10.07
C GLY A 87 -11.74 0.32 -10.41
N TYR A 88 -10.77 0.58 -9.54
CA TYR A 88 -9.43 0.02 -9.61
C TYR A 88 -9.14 -0.82 -8.39
N ARG A 89 -8.42 -1.92 -8.58
CA ARG A 89 -7.99 -2.84 -7.52
C ARG A 89 -6.48 -2.93 -7.41
N THR A 90 -5.97 -3.18 -6.21
CA THR A 90 -4.56 -3.47 -5.92
C THR A 90 -4.45 -4.40 -4.72
N LYS A 91 -3.31 -5.06 -4.55
CA LYS A 91 -3.03 -5.95 -3.42
C LYS A 91 -2.14 -5.28 -2.35
N SER A 92 -2.23 -3.96 -2.25
CA SER A 92 -1.37 -3.14 -1.40
C SER A 92 -2.22 -2.05 -0.75
N ALA A 93 -1.74 -1.48 0.35
CA ALA A 93 -2.33 -0.30 0.97
C ALA A 93 -2.14 0.97 0.14
N THR A 94 -1.12 0.99 -0.73
CA THR A 94 -0.77 2.14 -1.54
C THR A 94 -1.78 2.33 -2.67
N LEU A 95 -2.34 3.54 -2.77
CA LEU A 95 -3.18 3.93 -3.89
C LEU A 95 -2.32 4.08 -5.14
N THR A 96 -2.72 3.40 -6.22
CA THR A 96 -2.05 3.53 -7.51
C THR A 96 -2.32 4.89 -8.14
N ASP A 97 -1.48 5.32 -9.08
CA ASP A 97 -1.72 6.55 -9.84
C ASP A 97 -3.06 6.50 -10.59
N GLY A 98 -3.45 5.33 -11.08
CA GLY A 98 -4.76 5.10 -11.70
C GLY A 98 -5.91 5.36 -10.72
N MET A 99 -5.83 4.84 -9.50
CA MET A 99 -6.84 5.09 -8.45
C MET A 99 -6.94 6.58 -8.10
N ARG A 100 -5.79 7.22 -7.88
CA ARG A 100 -5.75 8.65 -7.52
C ARG A 100 -6.26 9.52 -8.65
N GLY A 101 -5.83 9.24 -9.88
CA GLY A 101 -6.27 9.92 -11.09
C GLY A 101 -7.75 9.75 -11.35
N MET A 102 -8.31 8.55 -11.10
CA MET A 102 -9.74 8.29 -11.27
C MET A 102 -10.58 9.28 -10.45
N ILE A 103 -10.30 9.40 -9.15
CA ILE A 103 -11.07 10.28 -8.25
C ILE A 103 -10.90 11.76 -8.62
N LYS A 104 -9.68 12.21 -8.97
CA LYS A 104 -9.43 13.60 -9.39
C LYS A 104 -10.22 14.03 -10.62
N ASN A 105 -10.54 13.08 -11.50
CA ASN A 105 -11.29 13.35 -12.74
C ASN A 105 -12.81 13.24 -12.56
N LEU A 106 -13.30 12.98 -11.34
CA LEU A 106 -14.74 12.93 -11.09
C LEU A 106 -15.36 14.33 -11.01
N PRO A 107 -16.62 14.48 -11.43
CA PRO A 107 -17.41 15.65 -11.10
C PRO A 107 -17.50 15.88 -9.59
N GLN A 108 -17.51 17.15 -9.17
CA GLN A 108 -17.75 17.48 -7.77
C GLN A 108 -19.11 16.94 -7.30
N GLY A 109 -19.15 16.37 -6.10
CA GLY A 109 -20.32 15.73 -5.53
C GLY A 109 -20.44 14.24 -5.84
N THR A 110 -19.55 13.66 -6.65
CA THR A 110 -19.60 12.22 -6.96
C THR A 110 -19.24 11.37 -5.74
N PRO A 111 -20.08 10.39 -5.37
CA PRO A 111 -19.76 9.42 -4.33
C PRO A 111 -18.76 8.38 -4.82
N PHE A 112 -17.87 7.94 -3.93
CA PHE A 112 -17.01 6.79 -4.13
C PHE A 112 -16.90 5.98 -2.84
N THR A 113 -16.58 4.70 -2.98
CA THR A 113 -16.46 3.75 -1.88
C THR A 113 -15.08 3.10 -1.91
N VAL A 114 -14.48 2.95 -0.74
CA VAL A 114 -13.23 2.22 -0.55
C VAL A 114 -13.55 0.94 0.21
N THR A 115 -13.19 -0.20 -0.37
CA THR A 115 -13.31 -1.52 0.25
C THR A 115 -11.93 -2.12 0.41
N VAL A 116 -11.67 -2.75 1.56
CA VAL A 116 -10.42 -3.42 1.85
C VAL A 116 -10.71 -4.81 2.40
N THR A 117 -10.00 -5.81 1.87
CA THR A 117 -9.92 -7.15 2.43
C THR A 117 -8.54 -7.33 3.04
N VAL A 118 -8.49 -7.78 4.28
CA VAL A 118 -7.24 -8.12 4.96
C VAL A 118 -7.21 -9.61 5.31
N ASN A 119 -6.01 -10.19 5.30
CA ASN A 119 -5.75 -11.49 5.90
C ASN A 119 -4.92 -11.30 7.17
N ASP A 120 -5.20 -12.08 8.20
CA ASP A 120 -4.33 -12.18 9.36
C ASP A 120 -3.08 -13.05 9.08
N ALA A 121 -2.21 -13.19 10.08
CA ALA A 121 -0.99 -13.99 9.98
C ALA A 121 -1.24 -15.49 9.69
N ASN A 122 -2.46 -15.99 9.91
CA ASN A 122 -2.85 -17.36 9.63
C ASN A 122 -3.55 -17.50 8.25
N GLY A 123 -3.61 -16.41 7.48
CA GLY A 123 -4.29 -16.37 6.18
C GLY A 123 -5.81 -16.33 6.27
N LYS A 124 -6.39 -16.10 7.46
CA LYS A 124 -7.84 -15.95 7.61
C LYS A 124 -8.23 -14.55 7.15
N ALA A 125 -9.19 -14.48 6.24
CA ALA A 125 -9.78 -13.22 5.81
C ALA A 125 -10.60 -12.58 6.92
N TRP A 126 -10.42 -11.28 7.11
CA TRP A 126 -11.23 -10.46 8.01
C TRP A 126 -11.95 -9.38 7.23
N GLU A 127 -13.22 -9.20 7.56
CA GLU A 127 -14.06 -8.18 6.94
C GLU A 127 -13.75 -6.81 7.56
N VAL A 128 -13.50 -5.82 6.70
CA VAL A 128 -13.39 -4.42 7.09
C VAL A 128 -14.59 -3.70 6.49
N PRO A 129 -15.42 -3.01 7.29
CA PRO A 129 -16.53 -2.22 6.79
C PRO A 129 -16.08 -1.22 5.71
N PRO A 130 -16.83 -1.10 4.59
CA PRO A 130 -16.50 -0.15 3.54
C PRO A 130 -16.55 1.29 4.05
N ALA A 131 -15.67 2.13 3.53
CA ALA A 131 -15.69 3.57 3.77
C ALA A 131 -16.30 4.31 2.58
N HIS A 132 -17.22 5.22 2.86
CA HIS A 132 -17.96 5.98 1.86
C HIS A 132 -17.57 7.45 1.89
N PHE A 133 -17.26 8.00 0.72
CA PHE A 133 -16.81 9.39 0.58
C PHE A 133 -17.54 10.11 -0.54
N ILE A 134 -17.60 11.44 -0.43
CA ILE A 134 -18.08 12.34 -1.48
C ILE A 134 -16.90 13.21 -1.93
N TRP A 135 -16.62 13.19 -3.23
CA TRP A 135 -15.59 14.02 -3.83
C TRP A 135 -16.04 15.50 -3.86
N LYS A 136 -15.20 16.42 -3.37
CA LYS A 136 -15.53 17.85 -3.27
C LYS A 136 -14.73 18.78 -4.18
N GLY A 137 -13.88 18.25 -5.05
CA GLY A 137 -13.02 19.09 -5.87
C GLY A 137 -11.73 19.32 -5.13
#